data_AF-A0A3N2RSZ8-F1
#
_entry.id   AF-A0A3N2RSZ8-F1
#
_cell.length_a   1.000
_cell.length_b   1.000
_cell.length_c   1.000
_cell.angle_alpha   90.00
_cell.angle_beta   90.00
_cell.angle_gamma   90.00
#
_symmetry.space_group_name_H-M   'P 1'
#
loop_
_entity.id
_entity.type
_entity.pdbx_description
1 polymer ?
#
loop_
_entity_poly.entity_id
_entity_poly.type
_entity_poly.pdbx_seq_one_letter_code
_entity_poly.pdbx_strand_id
1 'polypeptide(L)' 'MDDILLTSDLTSRYKISRKTLWSWQSVDTMPRGFVSPFPQPDFPGNPNRWRSESVKEWEGKKRVN' A
#
# COMPACT_ATOMS: atom_id res chain seq x y z
N MET A 1 4.25 -9.47 -16.81
CA MET A 1 4.02 -8.03 -17.03
C MET A 1 4.00 -7.42 -15.64
N ASP A 2 4.94 -6.52 -15.35
CA ASP A 2 5.02 -5.85 -14.05
C ASP A 2 3.89 -4.82 -13.94
N ASP A 3 2.72 -5.24 -13.45
CA ASP A 3 1.60 -4.32 -13.25
C ASP A 3 1.98 -3.26 -12.20
N ILE A 4 2.13 -2.00 -12.62
CA ILE A 4 2.43 -0.88 -11.75
C ILE A 4 1.13 -0.21 -11.32
N LEU A 5 0.86 -0.18 -10.01
CA LEU A 5 -0.26 0.52 -9.42
C LEU A 5 0.13 1.97 -9.13
N LEU A 6 -0.74 2.90 -9.51
CA LEU A 6 -0.59 4.30 -9.15
C LEU A 6 -1.28 4.61 -7.83
N THR A 7 -0.91 5.72 -7.17
CA THR A 7 -1.65 6.21 -6.00
C THR A 7 -3.14 6.29 -6.26
N SER A 8 -3.54 6.79 -7.43
CA SER A 8 -4.95 6.92 -7.81
C SER A 8 -5.68 5.58 -7.83
N ASP A 9 -5.02 4.53 -8.33
CA ASP A 9 -5.56 3.17 -8.36
C ASP A 9 -5.79 2.66 -6.94
N LEU A 10 -4.76 2.75 -6.09
CA LEU A 10 -4.82 2.32 -4.68
C LEU A 10 -5.90 3.09 -3.90
N THR A 11 -5.98 4.41 -4.08
CA THR A 11 -7.01 5.23 -3.42
C THR A 11 -8.42 4.87 -3.86
N SER A 12 -8.60 4.52 -5.13
CA SER A 12 -9.89 4.07 -5.68
C SER A 12 -10.26 2.68 -5.14
N ARG A 13 -9.29 1.76 -5.14
CA ARG A 13 -9.44 0.37 -4.67
C ARG A 13 -9.85 0.29 -3.21
N TYR A 14 -9.18 1.05 -2.34
CA TYR A 14 -9.48 1.08 -0.90
C TYR A 14 -10.54 2.11 -0.51
N LYS A 15 -11.03 2.93 -1.47
CA LYS A 15 -11.96 4.03 -1.22
C LYS A 15 -11.47 5.00 -0.15
N ILE A 16 -10.19 5.33 -0.21
CA ILE A 16 -9.53 6.23 0.73
C ILE A 16 -8.93 7.44 0.02
N SER A 17 -8.63 8.51 0.76
CA SER A 17 -7.88 9.63 0.22
C SER A 17 -6.39 9.32 0.10
N ARG A 18 -5.68 10.04 -0.79
CA ARG A 18 -4.21 9.98 -0.90
C ARG A 18 -3.53 10.17 0.46
N LYS A 19 -3.98 11.14 1.25
CA LYS A 19 -3.44 11.40 2.60
C LYS A 19 -3.54 10.16 3.49
N THR A 20 -4.69 9.50 3.49
CA THR A 20 -4.93 8.26 4.25
C THR A 20 -3.99 7.14 3.82
N LEU A 21 -3.76 6.97 2.51
CA LEU A 21 -2.80 5.98 1.99
C LEU A 21 -1.37 6.22 2.52
N TRP A 22 -0.92 7.48 2.54
CA TRP A 22 0.39 7.83 3.13
C TRP A 22 0.42 7.59 4.64
N SER A 23 -0.65 7.91 5.36
CA SER A 23 -0.76 7.59 6.78
C SER A 23 -0.68 6.08 7.03
N TRP A 24 -1.19 5.22 6.14
CA TRP A 24 -1.08 3.78 6.34
C TRP A 24 0.35 3.25 6.33
N GLN A 25 1.35 4.03 5.88
CA GLN A 25 2.78 3.68 6.02
C GLN A 25 3.28 3.77 7.47
N SER A 26 2.48 4.32 8.39
CA SER A 26 2.77 4.35 9.83
C SER A 26 1.92 3.31 10.56
N VAL A 27 2.54 2.62 11.53
CA VAL A 27 1.90 1.55 12.33
C VAL A 27 0.72 2.08 13.17
N ASP A 28 0.76 3.35 13.56
CA ASP A 28 -0.28 4.00 14.37
C ASP A 28 -1.60 4.20 13.59
N THR A 29 -1.47 4.52 12.30
CA THR A 29 -2.59 4.91 11.43
C THR A 29 -2.96 3.85 10.40
N MET A 30 -2.26 2.72 10.38
CA MET A 30 -2.62 1.60 9.52
C MET A 30 -3.95 0.96 9.97
N PRO A 31 -4.75 0.39 9.06
CA PRO A 31 -5.99 -0.28 9.45
C PRO A 31 -5.69 -1.53 10.26
N ARG A 32 -6.48 -1.79 11.32
CA ARG A 32 -6.32 -2.98 12.18
C ARG A 32 -6.47 -4.32 11.45
N GLY A 33 -7.00 -4.32 10.23
CA GLY A 33 -7.12 -5.50 9.38
C GLY A 33 -5.81 -5.93 8.71
N PHE A 34 -4.79 -5.07 8.69
CA PHE A 34 -3.48 -5.37 8.13
C PHE A 34 -2.45 -5.60 9.23
N VAL A 35 -1.45 -6.43 8.93
CA VAL A 35 -0.43 -6.86 9.91
C VAL A 35 0.79 -5.95 9.94
N SER A 36 1.01 -5.19 8.88
CA SER A 36 2.16 -4.30 8.71
C SER A 36 1.73 -3.01 8.03
N PRO A 37 2.46 -1.90 8.20
CA PRO A 37 2.17 -0.65 7.50
C PRO A 37 2.27 -0.82 5.98
N PHE A 38 1.55 0.02 5.24
CA PHE A 38 1.51 0.04 3.78
C PHE A 38 2.93 0.21 3.19
N PRO A 39 3.29 -0.51 2.11
CA PRO A 39 4.63 -0.44 1.56
C PRO A 39 4.97 0.95 1.02
N GLN A 40 6.25 1.30 1.08
CA GLN A 40 6.77 2.48 0.41
C GLN A 40 6.72 2.30 -1.12
N PRO A 41 6.69 3.41 -1.90
CA PRO A 41 6.75 3.33 -3.36
C PRO A 41 8.00 2.58 -3.83
N ASP A 42 7.84 1.61 -4.73
CA ASP A 42 8.94 0.78 -5.26
C ASP A 42 9.92 1.57 -6.14
N PHE A 43 9.52 2.75 -6.61
CA PHE A 43 10.28 3.55 -7.58
C PHE A 43 10.83 4.82 -6.92
N PRO A 44 12.14 4.87 -6.61
CA PRO A 44 12.75 6.07 -6.03
C PRO A 44 12.59 7.25 -7.01
N GLY A 45 12.11 8.39 -6.48
CA GLY A 45 11.79 9.59 -7.27
C GLY A 45 10.37 9.64 -7.85
N ASN A 46 9.61 8.54 -7.82
CA ASN A 46 8.20 8.51 -8.22
C ASN A 46 7.31 8.08 -7.04
N PRO A 47 6.91 9.01 -6.16
CA PRO A 47 6.16 8.69 -4.94
C PRO A 47 4.76 8.12 -5.19
N ASN A 48 4.33 8.04 -6.45
CA ASN A 48 2.98 7.61 -6.82
C ASN A 48 2.95 6.25 -7.52
N ARG A 49 4.00 5.42 -7.42
CA ARG A 49 4.10 4.12 -8.11
C ARG A 49 4.46 2.99 -7.16
N TRP A 50 3.69 1.91 -7.22
CA TRP A 50 3.93 0.66 -6.52
C TRP A 50 3.89 -0.51 -7.49
N ARG A 51 4.65 -1.56 -7.22
CA ARG A 51 4.48 -2.84 -7.89
C ARG A 51 3.22 -3.51 -7.35
N SER A 52 2.37 -4.00 -8.24
CA SER A 52 1.19 -4.79 -7.87
C SER A 52 1.56 -5.97 -6.99
N GLU A 53 2.72 -6.57 -7.26
CA GLU A 53 3.25 -7.69 -6.47
C GLU A 53 3.50 -7.29 -5.02
N SER A 54 4.21 -6.19 -4.78
CA SER A 54 4.51 -5.71 -3.42
C SER A 54 3.26 -5.32 -2.63
N VAL A 55 2.27 -4.72 -3.30
CA VAL A 55 0.96 -4.44 -2.67
C VAL A 55 0.23 -5.75 -2.36
N LYS A 56 0.20 -6.71 -3.29
CA LYS A 56 -0.45 -8.01 -3.10
C LYS A 56 0.22 -8.84 -2.00
N GLU A 57 1.55 -8.81 -1.90
CA GLU A 57 2.29 -9.41 -0.81
C GLU A 57 1.93 -8.76 0.52
N TRP A 58 1.82 -7.43 0.56
CA TRP A 58 1.39 -6.71 1.76
C TRP A 58 -0.05 -7.04 2.17
N GLU A 59 -0.99 -7.11 1.22
CA GLU A 59 -2.37 -7.55 1.45
C GLU A 59 -2.42 -9.02 1.91
N GLY A 60 -1.52 -9.85 1.39
CA GLY A 60 -1.42 -11.27 1.65
C GLY A 60 -0.66 -11.63 2.91
N LYS A 61 0.07 -10.69 3.54
CA LYS A 61 0.68 -10.90 4.86
C LYS A 61 -0.44 -11.25 5.81
N LYS A 62 -0.41 -12.48 6.30
CA LYS A 62 -1.24 -12.94 7.41
C LYS A 62 -0.34 -13.04 8.63
N ARG A 63 -0.89 -12.71 9.79
CA ARG A 63 -0.23 -12.97 11.06
C ARG A 63 -0.13 -14.48 11.20
N VAL A 64 1.00 -15.06 10.79
CA VAL A 64 1.36 -16.43 11.14
C VAL A 64 1.56 -16.42 12.65
N ASN A 65 0.69 -17.16 13.33
CA ASN A 65 0.67 -17.33 14.77
C ASN A 65 1.65 -18.43 15.16
#